data_AF-A0A519K886-F1
#
_entry.id   AF-A0A519K886-F1
#
_cell.length_a   1.000
_cell.length_b   1.000
_cell.length_c   1.000
_cell.angle_alpha   90.00
_cell.angle_beta   90.00
_cell.angle_gamma   90.00
#
_symmetry.space_group_name_H-M   'P 1'
#
loop_
_entity.id
_entity.type
_entity.pdbx_description
1 polymer ?
#
loop_
_entity_poly.entity_id
_entity_poly.type
_entity_poly.pdbx_seq_one_letter_code
_entity_poly.pdbx_strand_id
1 'polypeptide(L)' 'MPIAKPFNLTKWIDENRHLLKPPVGNKNIYIDSDDYIVMIVAGPNARKDYHLNETEELF' A
#
# COMPACT_ATOMS: atom_id res chain seq x y z
N MET A 1 -17.81 -3.42 -13.01
CA MET A 1 -18.16 -2.48 -11.93
C MET A 1 -17.97 -1.05 -12.42
N PRO A 2 -18.74 -0.06 -11.95
CA PRO A 2 -18.49 1.33 -12.31
C PRO A 2 -17.09 1.75 -11.83
N ILE A 3 -16.39 2.54 -12.64
CA ILE A 3 -15.06 3.07 -12.29
C ILE A 3 -15.24 4.00 -11.08
N ALA A 4 -14.49 3.72 -10.00
CA ALA A 4 -14.50 4.57 -8.81
C ALA A 4 -13.96 5.97 -9.13
N LYS A 5 -14.49 6.98 -8.44
CA LYS A 5 -13.98 8.35 -8.60
C LYS A 5 -12.55 8.46 -8.05
N PRO A 6 -11.69 9.29 -8.64
CA PRO A 6 -10.40 9.63 -8.05
C PRO A 6 -10.55 10.21 -6.64
N PHE A 7 -9.55 10.00 -5.79
CA PHE A 7 -9.50 10.54 -4.44
C PHE A 7 -8.16 11.23 -4.17
N ASN A 8 -8.11 12.06 -3.13
CA ASN A 8 -6.88 12.74 -2.72
C ASN A 8 -6.01 11.78 -1.91
N LEU A 9 -4.87 11.39 -2.47
CA LEU A 9 -3.96 10.42 -1.85
C LEU A 9 -3.38 10.94 -0.53
N THR A 10 -2.94 12.19 -0.47
CA THR A 10 -2.35 12.78 0.76
C THR A 10 -3.35 12.76 1.91
N LYS A 11 -4.59 13.16 1.67
CA LYS A 11 -5.66 13.11 2.67
C LYS A 11 -5.93 11.69 3.14
N TRP A 12 -6.04 10.73 2.22
CA TRP A 12 -6.24 9.32 2.56
C TRP A 12 -5.10 8.79 3.44
N ILE A 13 -3.86 9.13 3.10
CA ILE A 13 -2.69 8.75 3.86
C ILE A 13 -2.78 9.31 5.29
N ASP A 14 -3.15 10.60 5.44
CA ASP A 14 -3.28 11.24 6.76
C ASP A 14 -4.38 10.59 7.62
N GLU A 15 -5.51 10.25 7.01
CA GLU A 15 -6.60 9.51 7.67
C GLU A 15 -6.16 8.09 8.09
N ASN A 16 -5.24 7.47 7.35
CA ASN A 16 -4.78 6.10 7.57
C ASN A 16 -3.43 5.99 8.30
N ARG A 17 -2.82 7.10 8.76
CA ARG A 17 -1.51 7.12 9.46
C ARG A 17 -1.42 6.13 10.62
N HIS A 18 -2.54 5.92 11.31
CA HIS A 18 -2.63 5.03 12.45
C HIS A 18 -2.44 3.55 12.08
N LEU A 19 -2.61 3.16 10.81
CA LEU A 19 -2.33 1.82 10.28
C LEU A 19 -0.92 1.72 9.67
N LEU A 20 -0.39 2.85 9.22
CA LEU A 20 0.91 3.00 8.57
C LEU A 20 2.05 3.13 9.60
N LYS A 21 2.00 2.31 10.64
CA LYS A 21 2.98 2.23 11.72
C LYS A 21 3.12 0.78 12.21
N PRO A 22 4.17 0.43 12.95
CA PRO A 22 4.30 -0.89 13.55
C PRO A 22 3.06 -1.28 14.39
N PRO A 23 2.63 -2.56 14.35
CA PRO A 23 3.31 -3.70 13.72
C PRO A 23 2.98 -3.94 12.23
N VAL A 24 2.06 -3.18 11.62
CA VAL A 24 1.57 -3.45 10.25
C VAL A 24 2.40 -2.70 9.20
N GLY A 25 2.49 -1.38 9.31
CA GLY A 25 3.39 -0.55 8.49
C GLY A 25 3.04 -0.40 7.00
N ASN A 26 2.00 -1.08 6.48
CA ASN A 26 1.56 -0.93 5.09
C ASN A 26 0.04 -1.12 4.94
N LYS A 27 -0.52 -0.65 3.82
CA LYS A 27 -1.94 -0.85 3.48
C LYS A 27 -2.17 -0.87 1.97
N ASN A 28 -2.91 -1.88 1.49
CA ASN A 28 -3.41 -1.96 0.12
C ASN A 28 -4.58 -0.96 -0.09
N ILE A 29 -4.54 -0.17 -1.16
CA ILE A 29 -5.56 0.85 -1.48
C ILE A 29 -6.65 0.35 -2.43
N TYR A 30 -6.41 -0.74 -3.18
CA TYR A 30 -7.37 -1.35 -4.09
C TYR A 30 -7.45 -2.87 -3.83
N ILE A 31 -8.32 -3.27 -2.90
CA ILE A 31 -8.43 -4.66 -2.44
C ILE A 31 -9.05 -5.57 -3.52
N ASP A 32 -9.97 -5.04 -4.32
CA ASP A 32 -10.68 -5.76 -5.37
C ASP A 32 -9.99 -5.68 -6.74
N SER A 33 -8.73 -5.26 -6.78
CA SER A 33 -7.95 -5.15 -8.02
C SER A 33 -7.23 -6.46 -8.32
N ASP A 34 -7.60 -7.10 -9.44
CA ASP A 34 -7.02 -8.37 -9.86
C ASP A 34 -5.66 -8.19 -10.57
N ASP A 35 -5.44 -7.07 -11.26
CA ASP A 35 -4.28 -6.85 -12.13
C ASP A 35 -3.12 -6.15 -11.41
N TYR A 36 -3.41 -5.24 -10.49
CA TYR A 36 -2.42 -4.43 -9.79
C TYR A 36 -2.62 -4.45 -8.29
N ILE A 37 -1.53 -4.67 -7.56
CA ILE A 37 -1.47 -4.47 -6.11
C ILE A 37 -0.87 -3.09 -5.86
N VAL A 38 -1.70 -2.14 -5.42
CA VAL A 38 -1.23 -0.79 -5.09
C VAL A 38 -1.26 -0.61 -3.59
N MET A 39 -0.12 -0.29 -3.00
CA MET A 39 0.02 -0.20 -1.56
C MET A 39 0.82 1.02 -1.11
N ILE A 40 0.49 1.52 0.09
CA ILE A 40 1.27 2.52 0.80
C ILE A 40 2.07 1.81 1.89
N VAL A 41 3.39 1.98 1.87
CA VAL A 41 4.32 1.42 2.84
C VAL A 41 4.97 2.57 3.62
N ALA A 42 5.03 2.43 4.94
CA ALA A 42 5.59 3.42 5.86
C ALA A 42 6.56 2.79 6.87
N GLY A 43 7.34 3.64 7.54
CA GLY A 43 8.30 3.26 8.55
C GLY A 43 7.89 3.63 9.98
N PRO A 44 8.69 3.23 10.99
CA PRO A 44 9.92 2.46 10.85
C PRO A 44 9.64 0.96 10.67
N ASN A 45 10.24 0.34 9.66
CA ASN A 45 10.24 -1.11 9.49
C ASN A 45 11.52 -1.53 8.76
N ALA A 46 12.26 -2.47 9.33
CA ALA A 46 13.48 -3.02 8.75
C ALA A 46 13.46 -4.54 8.94
N ARG A 47 13.80 -5.29 7.89
CA ARG A 47 13.75 -6.75 7.93
C ARG A 47 15.05 -7.36 7.38
N LYS A 48 15.25 -8.64 7.66
CA LYS A 48 16.45 -9.40 7.26
C LYS A 48 16.18 -10.37 6.08
N ASP A 49 14.92 -10.47 5.65
CA ASP A 49 14.51 -11.27 4.50
C ASP A 49 14.74 -10.52 3.18
N TYR A 50 14.89 -11.31 2.12
CA TYR A 50 14.81 -10.85 0.74
C TYR A 50 13.48 -11.33 0.16
N HIS A 51 12.77 -10.45 -0.54
CA HIS A 51 11.60 -10.81 -1.33
C HIS A 51 12.05 -11.14 -2.75
N LEU A 52 11.75 -12.35 -3.23
CA LEU A 52 11.88 -12.71 -4.63
C LEU A 52 10.49 -12.65 -5.26
N ASN A 53 10.30 -11.71 -6.18
CA ASN A 53 9.07 -11.57 -6.95
C ASN A 53 9.37 -11.91 -8.42
N GLU A 54 8.47 -12.66 -9.06
CA GLU A 54 8.62 -13.05 -10.47
C GLU A 54 8.21 -11.92 -11.43
N THR A 55 7.59 -10.86 -10.89
CA THR A 55 7.16 -9.67 -11.63
C THR A 55 7.85 -8.42 -11.11
N GLU A 56 7.73 -7.33 -11.88
CA GLU A 56 8.27 -6.02 -11.52
C GLU A 56 7.57 -5.43 -10.28
N GLU A 57 8.31 -4.64 -9.50
CA GLU A 57 7.79 -3.81 -8.40
C GLU A 57 8.17 -2.34 -8.67
N LEU A 58 7.19 -1.44 -8.63
CA LEU A 58 7.37 -0.01 -8.80
C LEU A 58 7.26 0.71 -7.45
N PHE A 59 8.22 1.60 -7.16
CA PHE A 59 8.32 2.35 -5.90
C PHE A 59 8.33 3.86 -6.14
#